data_AF-A0A2Z3I0Q3-F1
#
_entry.id   AF-A0A2Z3I0Q3-F1
#
_cell.length_a   1.000
_cell.length_b   1.000
_cell.length_c   1.000
_cell.angle_alpha   90.00
_cell.angle_beta   90.00
_cell.angle_gamma   90.00
#
_symmetry.space_group_name_H-M   'P 1'
#
loop_
_entity.id
_entity.type
_entity.pdbx_description
1 polymer ?
#
loop_
_entity_poly.entity_id
_entity_poly.type
_entity_poly.pdbx_seq_one_letter_code
_entity_poly.pdbx_strand_id
1 'polypeptide(L)'
;MVITEFLQPLIFFGFIAALVLGSQYFKGRQRARIHESIDLAIRQGQPVPSELLEMVARREASNPPTPLQMGLVLLGAGIGLGVFGQVMGAIDLEARTAITGTAAIPFCIGVAFLILDFIGRRRT
;
A
#
# COMPACT_ATOMS: atom_id res chain seq x y z
N MET A 1 7.42 29.27 -18.80
CA MET A 1 6.02 29.17 -18.38
C MET A 1 5.45 27.77 -18.61
N VAL A 2 5.68 27.15 -19.78
CA VAL A 2 5.18 25.78 -20.09
C VAL A 2 5.76 24.66 -19.20
N ILE A 3 7.05 24.73 -18.82
CA ILE A 3 7.69 23.64 -18.05
C ILE A 3 7.13 23.51 -16.62
N THR A 4 6.74 24.63 -16.00
CA THR A 4 6.19 24.64 -14.64
C THR A 4 4.81 23.98 -14.55
N GLU A 5 4.01 24.06 -15.61
CA GLU A 5 2.64 23.51 -15.67
C GLU A 5 2.63 21.97 -15.71
N PHE A 6 3.62 21.35 -16.36
CA PHE A 6 3.76 19.88 -16.37
C PHE A 6 4.47 19.34 -15.13
N LEU A 7 5.32 20.15 -14.50
CA LEU A 7 6.12 19.73 -13.35
C LEU A 7 5.26 19.57 -12.08
N GLN A 8 4.26 20.44 -11.88
CA GLN A 8 3.34 20.38 -10.74
C GLN A 8 2.57 19.05 -10.62
N PRO A 9 1.83 18.58 -11.65
CA PRO A 9 1.13 17.31 -11.56
C PRO A 9 2.10 16.14 -11.43
N LEU A 10 3.26 16.18 -12.10
CA LEU A 10 4.26 15.12 -12.03
C LEU A 10 4.81 14.93 -10.60
N ILE A 11 5.11 16.02 -9.90
CA ILE A 11 5.56 15.98 -8.50
C ILE A 11 4.44 15.47 -7.59
N PHE A 12 3.20 15.92 -7.81
CA PHE A 12 2.06 15.51 -7.01
C PHE A 12 1.75 14.01 -7.13
N PHE A 13 1.70 13.49 -8.37
CA PHE A 13 1.52 12.06 -8.63
C PHE A 13 2.73 11.25 -8.17
N GLY A 14 3.94 11.75 -8.38
CA GLY A 14 5.18 11.13 -7.90
C GLY A 14 5.21 11.00 -6.38
N PHE A 15 4.70 12.00 -5.65
CA PHE A 15 4.63 11.97 -4.19
C PHE A 15 3.63 10.95 -3.67
N ILE A 16 2.44 10.87 -4.26
CA ILE A 16 1.44 9.84 -3.92
C ILE A 16 1.97 8.44 -4.25
N ALA A 17 2.54 8.26 -5.45
CA ALA A 17 3.14 7.00 -5.86
C ALA A 17 4.28 6.59 -4.92
N ALA A 18 5.13 7.53 -4.50
CA ALA A 18 6.20 7.30 -3.55
C ALA A 18 5.67 6.90 -2.16
N LEU A 19 4.57 7.49 -1.67
CA LEU A 19 3.96 7.08 -0.40
C LEU A 19 3.41 5.64 -0.46
N VAL A 20 2.74 5.28 -1.56
CA VAL A 20 2.17 3.93 -1.73
C VAL A 20 3.28 2.89 -1.94
N LEU A 21 4.20 3.16 -2.86
CA LEU A 21 5.32 2.26 -3.19
C LEU A 21 6.32 2.17 -2.03
N GLY A 22 6.56 3.26 -1.31
CA GLY A 22 7.44 3.28 -0.13
C GLY A 22 6.95 2.35 0.98
N SER A 23 5.64 2.32 1.24
CA SER A 23 5.04 1.39 2.22
C SER A 23 5.21 -0.08 1.80
N GLN A 24 5.12 -0.37 0.50
CA GLN A 24 5.32 -1.72 -0.05
C GLN A 24 6.81 -2.13 -0.01
N TYR A 25 7.70 -1.20 -0.36
CA TYR A 25 9.14 -1.43 -0.41
C TYR A 25 9.73 -1.75 0.98
N PHE A 26 9.29 -1.03 2.02
CA PHE A 26 9.73 -1.31 3.39
C PHE A 26 9.32 -2.71 3.88
N LYS A 27 8.16 -3.23 3.44
CA LYS A 27 7.72 -4.60 3.76
C LYS A 27 8.55 -5.67 3.04
N GLY A 28 8.93 -5.44 1.78
CA GLY A 28 9.80 -6.35 1.03
C GLY A 28 11.19 -6.50 1.67
N ARG A 29 11.74 -5.38 2.16
CA ARG A 29 13.06 -5.37 2.79
C ARG A 29 13.12 -6.09 4.14
N GLN A 30 12.01 -6.21 4.85
CA GLN A 30 11.94 -7.00 6.09
C GLN A 30 11.92 -8.51 5.82
N ARG A 31 11.43 -8.95 4.66
CA ARG A 31 11.48 -10.36 4.22
C ARG A 31 12.89 -10.78 3.82
N ALA A 32 13.60 -9.92 3.09
CA ALA A 32 14.96 -10.21 2.62
C ALA A 32 15.96 -10.52 3.75
N ARG A 33 15.86 -9.82 4.89
CA ARG A 33 16.78 -10.02 6.04
C ARG A 33 16.59 -11.36 6.77
N ILE A 34 15.43 -12.00 6.62
CA ILE A 34 15.15 -13.28 7.29
C ILE A 34 15.85 -14.42 6.56
N HIS A 35 15.86 -14.40 5.22
CA HIS A 35 16.55 -15.40 4.42
C HIS A 35 18.07 -15.36 4.61
N GLU A 36 18.65 -14.17 4.77
CA GLU A 36 20.08 -13.99 5.03
C GLU A 36 20.51 -14.55 6.39
N SER A 37 19.62 -14.50 7.39
CA SER A 37 19.86 -15.09 8.72
C SER A 37 19.77 -16.62 8.71
N ILE A 38 18.92 -17.19 7.85
CA ILE A 38 18.78 -18.64 7.69
C ILE A 38 20.00 -19.21 6.96
N ASP A 39 20.53 -18.53 5.95
CA ASP A 39 21.74 -18.96 5.24
C ASP A 39 22.98 -18.95 6.16
N LEU A 40 23.07 -17.98 7.08
CA LEU A 40 24.09 -17.94 8.13
C LEU A 40 23.97 -19.10 9.14
N ALA A 41 22.74 -19.50 9.51
CA ALA A 41 22.50 -20.61 10.43
C ALA A 41 22.80 -21.99 9.79
N ILE A 42 22.50 -22.17 8.50
CA ILE A 42 22.78 -23.41 7.75
C ILE A 42 24.31 -23.62 7.60
N ARG A 43 25.08 -22.56 7.37
CA ARG A 43 26.55 -22.62 7.22
C ARG A 43 27.29 -23.01 8.51
N GLN A 44 26.66 -22.86 9.69
CA GLN A 44 27.27 -23.21 10.98
C GLN A 44 27.10 -24.69 11.35
N GLY A 45 26.46 -25.52 10.50
CA GLY A 45 26.36 -26.97 10.71
C GLY A 45 25.49 -27.38 11.92
N GLN A 46 24.72 -26.45 12.50
CA GLN A 46 23.73 -26.78 13.51
C GLN A 46 22.56 -27.54 12.85
N PRO A 47 22.08 -28.64 13.45
CA PRO A 47 20.88 -29.32 12.97
C PRO A 47 19.71 -28.33 13.08
N VAL A 48 19.29 -27.79 11.95
CA VAL A 48 18.17 -26.85 11.86
C VAL A 48 16.94 -27.57 12.44
N PRO A 49 16.39 -27.14 13.59
CA PRO A 49 15.20 -27.74 14.16
C PRO A 49 14.09 -27.67 13.10
N SER A 50 13.47 -28.80 12.79
CA SER A 50 12.39 -28.91 11.79
C SER A 50 11.23 -27.93 12.04
N GLU A 51 11.08 -27.48 13.29
CA GLU A 51 10.15 -26.43 13.71
C GLU A 51 10.43 -25.08 13.03
N LEU A 52 11.69 -24.69 12.82
CA LEU A 52 12.04 -23.43 12.13
C LEU A 52 11.73 -23.51 10.62
N LEU A 53 11.88 -24.69 10.03
CA LEU A 53 11.57 -24.91 8.61
C LEU A 53 10.06 -24.79 8.36
N GLU A 54 9.23 -25.34 9.24
CA GLU A 54 7.78 -25.18 9.18
C GLU A 54 7.33 -23.73 9.42
N MET A 55 7.97 -23.01 10.33
CA MET A 55 7.68 -21.58 10.57
C MET A 55 8.02 -20.72 9.35
N VAL A 56 9.11 -21.03 8.64
CA VAL A 56 9.50 -20.34 7.40
C VAL A 56 8.56 -20.70 6.26
N ALA A 57 8.22 -21.99 6.08
CA ALA A 57 7.27 -22.44 5.07
C ALA A 57 5.87 -21.83 5.27
N ARG A 58 5.38 -21.73 6.53
CA ARG A 58 4.13 -21.02 6.86
C ARG A 58 4.21 -19.52 6.58
N ARG A 59 5.39 -18.91 6.63
CA ARG A 59 5.59 -17.48 6.39
C ARG A 59 5.79 -17.14 4.91
N GLU A 60 6.30 -18.09 4.12
CA GLU A 60 6.42 -18.02 2.66
C GLU A 60 5.10 -18.20 1.93
N ALA A 61 4.12 -18.89 2.53
CA ALA A 61 2.74 -18.82 2.08
C ALA A 61 2.32 -17.34 2.03
N SER A 62 2.10 -16.81 0.83
CA SER A 62 1.82 -15.40 0.63
C SER A 62 0.60 -15.01 1.45
N ASN A 63 0.81 -14.42 2.62
CA ASN A 63 -0.33 -14.01 3.43
C ASN A 63 -1.18 -13.06 2.58
N PRO A 64 -2.47 -13.37 2.35
CA PRO A 64 -3.33 -12.50 1.58
C PRO A 64 -3.30 -11.10 2.20
N PRO A 65 -3.43 -10.04 1.39
CA PRO A 65 -3.38 -8.68 1.90
C PRO A 65 -4.34 -8.51 3.07
N THR A 66 -3.80 -8.06 4.21
CA THR A 66 -4.61 -7.87 5.43
C THR A 66 -5.72 -6.84 5.15
N PRO A 67 -6.88 -6.90 5.82
CA PRO A 67 -7.94 -5.90 5.67
C PRO A 67 -7.45 -4.45 5.79
N LEU A 68 -6.50 -4.19 6.72
CA LEU A 68 -5.80 -2.90 6.84
C LEU A 68 -5.08 -2.46 5.55
N GLN A 69 -4.37 -3.38 4.90
CA GLN A 69 -3.63 -3.09 3.66
C GLN A 69 -4.58 -2.79 2.52
N MET A 70 -5.64 -3.57 2.40
CA MET A 70 -6.66 -3.37 1.38
C MET A 70 -7.37 -2.02 1.59
N GLY A 71 -7.77 -1.73 2.82
CA GLY A 71 -8.39 -0.45 3.19
C GLY A 71 -7.50 0.76 2.92
N LEU A 72 -6.22 0.69 3.29
CA LEU A 72 -5.28 1.79 3.07
C LEU A 72 -5.04 2.07 1.58
N VAL A 73 -4.94 1.02 0.75
CA VAL A 73 -4.75 1.18 -0.71
C VAL A 73 -5.99 1.80 -1.35
N LEU A 74 -7.18 1.33 -1.00
CA LEU A 74 -8.45 1.87 -1.51
C LEU A 74 -8.68 3.32 -1.07
N LEU A 75 -8.37 3.64 0.18
CA LEU A 75 -8.47 5.00 0.70
C LEU A 75 -7.50 5.94 -0.02
N GLY A 76 -6.25 5.51 -0.20
CA GLY A 76 -5.25 6.24 -0.98
C GLY A 76 -5.67 6.47 -2.44
N ALA A 77 -6.26 5.45 -3.09
CA ALA A 77 -6.79 5.56 -4.45
C ALA A 77 -7.93 6.58 -4.52
N GLY A 78 -8.86 6.58 -3.56
CA GLY A 78 -9.94 7.56 -3.50
C GLY A 78 -9.47 8.99 -3.27
N ILE A 79 -8.50 9.21 -2.37
CA ILE A 79 -7.90 10.54 -2.18
C ILE A 79 -7.18 10.99 -3.46
N GLY A 80 -6.37 10.11 -4.06
CA GLY A 80 -5.63 10.42 -5.28
C GLY A 80 -6.54 10.80 -6.44
N LEU A 81 -7.62 10.04 -6.64
CA LEU A 81 -8.61 10.32 -7.68
C LEU A 81 -9.40 11.61 -7.39
N GLY A 82 -9.69 11.90 -6.12
CA GLY A 82 -10.33 13.14 -5.70
C GLY A 82 -9.49 14.38 -6.00
N VAL A 83 -8.18 14.32 -5.71
CA VAL A 83 -7.27 15.42 -6.04
C VAL A 83 -7.06 15.52 -7.56
N PHE A 84 -6.98 14.40 -8.27
CA PHE A 84 -6.95 14.42 -9.73
C PHE A 84 -8.20 15.11 -10.32
N GLY A 85 -9.38 14.86 -9.75
CA GLY A 85 -10.61 15.57 -10.11
C GLY A 85 -10.50 17.08 -9.90
N GLN A 86 -9.85 17.55 -8.82
CA GLN A 86 -9.62 18.99 -8.61
C GLN A 86 -8.66 19.59 -9.63
N VAL A 87 -7.60 18.87 -10.01
CA VAL A 87 -6.64 19.33 -11.02
C VAL A 87 -7.29 19.38 -12.40
N MET A 88 -8.01 18.34 -12.80
CA MET A 88 -8.77 18.32 -14.06
C MET A 88 -9.87 19.38 -14.07
N GLY A 89 -10.46 19.67 -12.91
CA GLY A 89 -11.43 20.74 -12.71
C GLY A 89 -10.93 22.15 -13.00
N ALA A 90 -9.62 22.35 -13.05
CA ALA A 90 -9.03 23.62 -13.48
C ALA A 90 -9.07 23.80 -15.02
N ILE A 91 -9.26 22.71 -15.77
CA ILE A 91 -9.34 22.68 -17.23
C ILE A 91 -10.80 22.53 -17.68
N ASP A 92 -11.55 21.64 -17.03
CA ASP A 92 -12.95 21.34 -17.35
C ASP A 92 -13.75 21.06 -16.06
N LEU A 93 -14.78 21.87 -15.83
CA LEU A 93 -15.61 21.79 -14.63
C LEU A 93 -16.48 20.52 -14.59
N GLU A 94 -16.90 19.97 -15.73
CA GLU A 94 -17.65 18.71 -15.78
C GLU A 94 -16.75 17.52 -15.44
N ALA A 95 -15.49 17.55 -15.87
CA ALA A 95 -14.49 16.55 -15.47
C ALA A 95 -14.28 16.53 -13.95
N ARG A 96 -14.35 17.70 -13.28
CA ARG A 96 -14.24 17.79 -11.81
C ARG A 96 -15.28 16.94 -11.11
N THR A 97 -16.55 17.13 -11.45
CA THR A 97 -17.67 16.50 -10.75
C THR A 97 -17.72 15.00 -11.03
N ALA A 98 -17.46 14.59 -12.28
CA ALA A 98 -17.40 13.18 -12.66
C ALA A 98 -16.26 12.42 -11.96
N ILE A 99 -15.04 12.97 -11.98
CA ILE A 99 -13.86 12.32 -11.40
C ILE A 99 -13.92 12.34 -9.87
N THR A 100 -14.35 13.45 -9.26
CA THR A 100 -14.47 13.53 -7.79
C THR A 100 -15.61 12.63 -7.28
N GLY A 101 -16.70 12.49 -8.03
CA GLY A 101 -17.79 11.58 -7.70
C GLY A 101 -17.36 10.11 -7.74
N THR A 102 -16.63 9.71 -8.78
CA THR A 102 -16.10 8.34 -8.88
C THR A 102 -15.00 8.05 -7.85
N ALA A 103 -14.27 9.07 -7.40
CA ALA A 103 -13.27 8.96 -6.33
C ALA A 103 -13.87 8.62 -4.96
N ALA A 104 -15.12 9.03 -4.71
CA ALA A 104 -15.81 8.74 -3.46
C ALA A 104 -16.02 7.24 -3.22
N ILE A 105 -16.16 6.44 -4.30
CA ILE A 105 -16.40 5.00 -4.21
C ILE A 105 -15.21 4.28 -3.53
N PRO A 106 -13.98 4.29 -4.08
CA PRO A 106 -12.85 3.65 -3.44
C PRO A 106 -12.50 4.31 -2.09
N PHE A 107 -12.75 5.61 -1.92
CA PHE A 107 -12.55 6.29 -0.62
C PHE A 107 -13.42 5.67 0.48
N CYS A 108 -14.72 5.55 0.23
CA CYS A 108 -15.67 4.96 1.19
C CYS A 108 -15.35 3.49 1.47
N ILE A 109 -15.01 2.71 0.45
CA ILE A 109 -14.61 1.31 0.61
C ILE A 109 -13.34 1.20 1.45
N GLY A 110 -12.36 2.07 1.22
CA GLY A 110 -11.13 2.13 2.00
C GLY A 110 -11.39 2.42 3.48
N VAL A 111 -12.23 3.42 3.77
CA VAL A 111 -12.66 3.76 5.13
C VAL A 111 -13.35 2.57 5.81
N ALA A 112 -14.25 1.87 5.10
CA ALA A 112 -14.95 0.71 5.65
C ALA A 112 -13.98 -0.40 6.10
N PHE A 113 -12.97 -0.73 5.29
CA PHE A 113 -11.95 -1.72 5.65
C PHE A 113 -11.10 -1.27 6.85
N LEU A 114 -10.78 0.02 6.97
CA LEU A 114 -10.07 0.54 8.14
C LEU A 114 -10.91 0.45 9.42
N ILE A 115 -12.21 0.73 9.33
CA ILE A 115 -13.13 0.61 10.48
C ILE A 115 -13.25 -0.86 10.91
N LEU A 116 -13.45 -1.78 9.96
CA LEU A 116 -13.53 -3.21 10.26
C LEU A 116 -12.26 -3.73 10.94
N ASP A 117 -11.09 -3.30 10.46
CA ASP A 117 -9.81 -3.66 11.04
C ASP A 117 -9.61 -3.06 12.44
N PHE A 118 -10.02 -1.81 12.66
CA PHE A 118 -9.99 -1.17 13.97
C PHE A 118 -10.89 -1.87 15.00
N ILE A 119 -12.09 -2.31 14.59
CA ILE A 119 -13.01 -3.08 15.43
C ILE A 119 -12.46 -4.48 15.70
N GLY A 120 -11.91 -5.15 14.68
CA GLY A 120 -11.31 -6.47 14.80
C GLY A 120 -10.16 -6.51 15.81
N ARG A 121 -9.30 -5.49 15.79
CA ARG A 121 -8.19 -5.33 16.75
C ARG A 121 -8.62 -5.11 18.19
N ARG A 122 -9.86 -4.66 18.44
CA ARG A 122 -10.39 -4.46 19.81
C ARG A 122 -10.96 -5.74 20.43
N ARG A 123 -11.17 -6.80 19.65
CA ARG A 123 -11.75 -8.08 20.12
C ARG A 123 -10.71 -9.15 20.47
N THR A 124 -9.45 -8.96 20.10
CA THR A 124 -8.31 -9.84 20.39
C THR A 124 -7.38 -9.19 21.39
#